data_AF-A0A1Y3RDM9-F1
#
_entry.id   AF-A0A1Y3RDM9-F1
#
_cell.length_a   1.000
_cell.length_b   1.000
_cell.length_c   1.000
_cell.angle_alpha   90.00
_cell.angle_beta   90.00
_cell.angle_gamma   90.00
#
_symmetry.space_group_name_H-M   'P 1'
#
loop_
_entity.id
_entity.type
_entity.pdbx_description
1 polymer ?
#
loop_
_entity_poly.entity_id
_entity_poly.type
_entity_poly.pdbx_seq_one_letter_code
_entity_poly.pdbx_strand_id
1 'polypeptide(L)'
;MKKPSWVFALVLLLSLSLCPPAAAVTEYGVIYDETESLGSQTLGMQGEETLPQLTEALGIDLRVDVLTLIDDDNIGDAAAWLYEEYGYGYGADREGVTLTILMEPLDVETYTYAMPTHNGWYVYANLSEARGSSQELADAVSDAVAPYMVERAWNGEDMTMSATALTQAVDAMAVAAEDYILTYCPPGTSGEEPGTETAEPSKPPQVPAPTEDPEIPESPEQGSVKMQYIFDISDLLSYEEWEELEARAQDISRRHNCGVYFALVDDYTDYGDGSVYEVTWQLYHGSELGMGESRDGIIVLLSMAERDYAMFVYGEDAEYAFNEYGQEQLEEAFLDDFGDDDWYGSISHYLDACDTYLTQAEEGEPVRPASWPKILMATGIACAVAGTICFMLMRSMKSVRQKAEADTYLTQGGLQLTEQYDRYTHTTKTRTKIEKNDSGSSHSESGGGSGRSGKF
;
A
#
# COMPACT_ATOMS: atom_id res chain seq x y z
N MET A 1 51.62 20.34 -19.76
CA MET A 1 50.18 20.05 -19.88
C MET A 1 49.71 19.43 -18.57
N LYS A 2 49.13 20.24 -17.67
CA LYS A 2 48.44 19.80 -16.45
C LYS A 2 47.10 20.52 -16.47
N LYS A 3 46.01 19.77 -16.58
CA LYS A 3 44.64 20.26 -16.69
C LYS A 3 43.92 20.21 -15.32
N PRO A 4 42.87 21.01 -15.14
CA PRO A 4 42.38 21.48 -13.85
C PRO A 4 41.28 20.56 -13.30
N SER A 5 41.37 20.18 -12.03
CA SER A 5 40.33 19.39 -11.33
C SER A 5 39.79 20.08 -10.08
N TRP A 6 40.25 21.30 -9.77
CA TRP A 6 39.99 21.91 -8.46
C TRP A 6 38.82 22.91 -8.42
N VAL A 7 38.26 23.28 -9.58
CA VAL A 7 37.18 24.28 -9.64
C VAL A 7 35.80 23.69 -9.40
N PHE A 8 35.58 22.39 -9.68
CA PHE A 8 34.26 21.76 -9.50
C PHE A 8 33.92 21.40 -8.05
N ALA A 9 34.93 21.10 -7.21
CA ALA A 9 34.69 20.75 -5.81
C ALA A 9 34.27 21.96 -4.95
N LEU A 10 34.62 23.18 -5.36
CA LEU A 10 34.27 24.40 -4.62
C LEU A 10 32.84 24.89 -4.91
N VAL A 11 32.28 24.56 -6.08
CA VAL A 11 30.91 24.93 -6.47
C VAL A 11 29.89 23.99 -5.81
N LEU A 12 30.22 22.71 -5.66
CA LEU A 12 29.36 21.73 -4.99
C LEU A 12 29.25 21.97 -3.46
N LEU A 13 30.30 22.53 -2.85
CA LEU A 13 30.31 22.85 -1.41
C LEU A 13 29.62 24.17 -1.06
N LEU A 14 29.37 25.05 -2.04
CA LEU A 14 28.66 26.31 -1.82
C LEU A 14 27.14 26.20 -2.03
N SER A 15 26.66 25.18 -2.74
CA SER A 15 25.22 24.93 -2.93
C SER A 15 24.56 24.21 -1.74
N LEU A 16 25.37 23.57 -0.88
CA LEU A 16 24.91 22.86 0.32
C LEU A 16 24.73 23.76 1.55
N SER A 17 25.07 25.05 1.48
CA SER A 17 25.03 25.96 2.65
C SER A 17 23.98 27.07 2.56
N LEU A 18 23.04 27.00 1.61
CA LEU A 18 22.08 28.09 1.34
C LEU A 18 20.62 27.65 1.17
N CYS A 19 20.29 26.41 1.52
CA CYS A 19 18.89 26.02 1.68
C CYS A 19 18.54 26.17 3.17
N PRO A 20 17.88 27.27 3.61
CA PRO A 20 17.21 27.22 4.91
C PRO A 20 16.20 26.06 4.86
N PRO A 21 16.06 25.26 5.93
CA PRO A 21 14.97 24.31 5.99
C PRO A 21 13.67 25.11 5.86
N ALA A 22 12.96 24.91 4.75
CA ALA A 22 11.55 25.23 4.71
C ALA A 22 10.92 24.34 5.78
N ALA A 23 10.59 24.92 6.92
CA ALA A 23 9.61 24.31 7.80
C ALA A 23 8.35 24.16 6.95
N ALA A 24 8.07 22.94 6.52
CA ALA A 24 6.75 22.59 6.03
C ALA A 24 5.81 22.87 7.21
N VAL A 25 5.00 23.91 7.06
CA VAL A 25 3.80 24.03 7.88
C VAL A 25 2.94 22.86 7.42
N THR A 26 2.90 21.80 8.23
CA THR A 26 1.89 20.76 8.10
C THR A 26 0.54 21.46 8.13
N GLU A 27 -0.20 21.39 7.03
CA GLU A 27 -1.53 21.98 6.98
C GLU A 27 -2.40 21.22 7.98
N TYR A 28 -2.94 21.93 8.96
CA TYR A 28 -3.69 21.33 10.06
C TYR A 28 -5.06 20.87 9.52
N GLY A 29 -5.14 19.58 9.22
CA GLY A 29 -6.31 18.94 8.62
C GLY A 29 -7.56 19.00 9.50
N VAL A 30 -8.70 18.61 8.91
CA VAL A 30 -9.99 18.58 9.61
C VAL A 30 -10.04 17.47 10.67
N ILE A 31 -9.32 16.38 10.42
CA ILE A 31 -8.98 15.36 11.41
C ILE A 31 -7.46 15.39 11.56
N TYR A 32 -7.00 15.75 12.75
CA TYR A 32 -5.59 15.78 13.11
C TYR A 32 -5.30 14.67 14.11
N ASP A 33 -4.29 13.84 13.82
CA ASP A 33 -3.90 12.72 14.69
C ASP A 33 -2.39 12.74 14.94
N GLU A 34 -1.97 13.17 16.13
CA GLU A 34 -0.58 13.14 16.57
C GLU A 34 -0.03 11.72 16.79
N THR A 35 -0.89 10.72 16.93
CA THR A 35 -0.44 9.33 17.09
C THR A 35 0.02 8.73 15.76
N GLU A 36 -0.41 9.29 14.63
CA GLU A 36 -0.26 8.76 13.27
C GLU A 36 -0.71 7.29 13.13
N SER A 37 -1.51 6.80 14.09
CA SER A 37 -1.79 5.38 14.32
C SER A 37 -3.29 5.06 14.32
N LEU A 38 -4.16 6.07 14.23
CA LEU A 38 -5.61 5.91 14.20
C LEU A 38 -6.20 6.07 12.79
N GLY A 39 -5.36 6.22 11.77
CA GLY A 39 -5.77 6.37 10.38
C GLY A 39 -6.53 5.15 9.84
N SER A 40 -7.61 5.43 9.10
CA SER A 40 -8.38 4.43 8.34
C SER A 40 -8.87 5.07 7.04
N GLN A 41 -9.21 4.27 6.02
CA GLN A 41 -9.79 4.81 4.78
C GLN A 41 -11.06 5.62 5.07
N THR A 42 -11.90 5.15 6.01
CA THR A 42 -13.13 5.85 6.40
C THR A 42 -12.83 7.17 7.09
N LEU A 43 -11.81 7.24 7.96
CA LEU A 43 -11.40 8.49 8.59
C LEU A 43 -10.78 9.47 7.59
N GLY A 44 -10.03 8.97 6.60
CA GLY A 44 -9.54 9.79 5.48
C GLY A 44 -10.70 10.42 4.71
N MET A 45 -11.66 9.61 4.26
CA MET A 45 -12.88 10.11 3.59
C MET A 45 -13.70 11.04 4.49
N GLN A 46 -13.75 10.78 5.79
CA GLN A 46 -14.41 11.66 6.74
C GLN A 46 -13.71 13.02 6.82
N GLY A 47 -12.38 13.05 6.92
CA GLY A 47 -11.59 14.26 7.05
C GLY A 47 -11.45 15.08 5.74
N GLU A 48 -11.33 14.42 4.59
CA GLU A 48 -11.05 15.07 3.30
C GLU A 48 -12.31 15.41 2.50
N GLU A 49 -13.39 14.64 2.68
CA GLU A 49 -14.63 14.84 1.92
C GLU A 49 -15.84 15.11 2.81
N THR A 50 -16.13 14.22 3.77
CA THR A 50 -17.42 14.22 4.48
C THR A 50 -17.59 15.46 5.38
N LEU A 51 -16.62 15.70 6.27
CA LEU A 51 -16.66 16.83 7.18
C LEU A 51 -16.51 18.18 6.44
N PRO A 52 -15.66 18.33 5.41
CA PRO A 52 -15.66 19.52 4.56
C PRO A 52 -16.99 19.79 3.85
N GLN A 53 -17.61 18.77 3.24
CA GLN A 53 -18.91 18.92 2.57
C GLN A 53 -20.02 19.30 3.56
N LEU A 54 -20.05 18.67 4.73
CA LEU A 54 -20.98 19.04 5.80
C LEU A 54 -20.70 20.43 6.33
N THR A 55 -19.44 20.83 6.41
CA THR A 55 -19.04 22.19 6.83
C THR A 55 -19.60 23.23 5.89
N GLU A 56 -19.52 23.01 4.58
CA GLU A 56 -20.13 23.90 3.58
C GLU A 56 -21.67 23.88 3.63
N ALA A 57 -22.26 22.69 3.79
CA ALA A 57 -23.71 22.51 3.78
C ALA A 57 -24.38 23.13 5.01
N LEU A 58 -23.78 22.97 6.18
CA LEU A 58 -24.29 23.45 7.46
C LEU A 58 -23.76 24.84 7.80
N GLY A 59 -22.64 25.28 7.23
CA GLY A 59 -21.98 26.52 7.62
C GLY A 59 -21.45 26.51 9.06
N ILE A 60 -21.02 25.34 9.55
CA ILE A 60 -20.28 25.19 10.81
C ILE A 60 -19.07 24.30 10.56
N ASP A 61 -17.92 24.62 11.15
CA ASP A 61 -16.70 23.83 10.99
C ASP A 61 -16.77 22.59 11.90
N LEU A 62 -16.44 21.40 11.39
CA LEU A 62 -16.44 20.16 12.16
C LEU A 62 -15.03 19.60 12.19
N ARG A 63 -14.39 19.50 13.36
CA ARG A 63 -13.00 19.07 13.49
C ARG A 63 -12.80 17.98 14.53
N VAL A 64 -11.69 17.27 14.40
CA VAL A 64 -11.25 16.24 15.34
C VAL A 64 -9.77 16.41 15.59
N ASP A 65 -9.39 16.48 16.87
CA ASP A 65 -7.99 16.64 17.28
C ASP A 65 -7.61 15.48 18.21
N VAL A 66 -6.72 14.58 17.79
CA VAL A 66 -6.13 13.54 18.64
C VAL A 66 -4.73 13.98 19.05
N LEU A 67 -4.57 14.22 20.35
CA LEU A 67 -3.35 14.73 20.95
C LEU A 67 -2.64 13.65 21.75
N THR A 68 -1.31 13.68 21.75
CA THR A 68 -0.48 12.78 22.56
C THR A 68 -0.09 13.38 23.91
N LEU A 69 -0.25 14.70 24.05
CA LEU A 69 0.08 15.46 25.23
C LEU A 69 -0.79 16.72 25.30
N ILE A 70 -1.14 17.13 26.52
CA ILE A 70 -1.74 18.44 26.79
C ILE A 70 -0.92 19.16 27.85
N ASP A 71 -0.77 20.49 27.70
CA ASP A 71 -0.04 21.32 28.67
C ASP A 71 -0.86 21.61 29.94
N ASP A 72 -2.20 21.49 29.84
CA ASP A 72 -3.15 21.69 30.93
C ASP A 72 -3.67 20.34 31.49
N ASP A 73 -4.03 20.30 32.78
CA ASP A 73 -4.63 19.10 33.39
C ASP A 73 -6.09 18.84 32.90
N ASN A 74 -6.62 19.69 32.02
CA ASN A 74 -8.01 19.69 31.56
C ASN A 74 -8.06 19.69 30.02
N ILE A 75 -8.49 18.58 29.43
CA ILE A 75 -8.61 18.45 27.98
C ILE A 75 -9.63 19.44 27.38
N GLY A 76 -10.63 19.89 28.15
CA GLY A 76 -11.57 20.91 27.70
C GLY A 76 -10.94 22.30 27.54
N ASP A 77 -9.95 22.63 28.38
CA ASP A 77 -9.19 23.88 28.23
C ASP A 77 -8.26 23.79 27.02
N ALA A 78 -7.64 22.62 26.78
CA ALA A 78 -6.85 22.35 25.58
C ALA A 78 -7.70 22.46 24.30
N ALA A 79 -8.90 21.88 24.29
CA ALA A 79 -9.83 21.95 23.15
C ALA A 79 -10.23 23.41 22.83
N ALA A 80 -10.56 24.20 23.85
CA ALA A 80 -10.89 25.62 23.67
C ALA A 80 -9.68 26.43 23.18
N TRP A 81 -8.48 26.12 23.68
CA TRP A 81 -7.24 26.77 23.25
C TRP A 81 -6.91 26.45 21.78
N LEU A 82 -6.98 25.18 21.36
CA LEU A 82 -6.78 24.77 19.96
C LEU A 82 -7.72 25.53 19.02
N TYR A 83 -8.99 25.61 19.41
CA TYR A 83 -10.01 26.31 18.65
C TYR A 83 -9.66 27.78 18.41
N GLU A 84 -9.14 28.48 19.44
CA GLU A 84 -8.74 29.88 19.32
C GLU A 84 -7.42 30.06 18.56
N GLU A 85 -6.39 29.28 18.91
CA GLU A 85 -5.02 29.38 18.39
C GLU A 85 -4.96 29.09 16.89
N TYR A 86 -5.59 28.00 16.46
CA TYR A 86 -5.63 27.61 15.05
C TYR A 86 -6.77 28.27 14.27
N GLY A 87 -7.61 29.06 14.95
CA GLY A 87 -8.67 29.83 14.32
C GLY A 87 -9.75 28.96 13.68
N TYR A 88 -10.10 27.85 14.35
CA TYR A 88 -11.20 26.98 13.93
C TYR A 88 -12.52 27.73 13.89
N GLY A 89 -13.47 27.17 13.14
CA GLY A 89 -14.80 27.73 12.98
C GLY A 89 -15.06 28.28 11.59
N TYR A 90 -16.31 28.19 11.18
CA TYR A 90 -16.80 28.63 9.89
C TYR A 90 -17.28 30.08 9.95
N GLY A 91 -16.94 30.86 8.92
CA GLY A 91 -17.40 32.24 8.77
C GLY A 91 -16.80 33.23 9.78
N ALA A 92 -17.38 34.43 9.84
CA ALA A 92 -16.87 35.52 10.67
C ALA A 92 -17.05 35.27 12.17
N ASP A 93 -18.09 34.52 12.54
CA ASP A 93 -18.43 34.20 13.93
C ASP A 93 -17.71 32.95 14.45
N ARG A 94 -16.88 32.32 13.61
CA ARG A 94 -16.11 31.10 13.91
C ARG A 94 -17.00 30.00 14.50
N GLU A 95 -18.05 29.63 13.78
CA GLU A 95 -19.01 28.65 14.27
C GLU A 95 -18.54 27.23 13.96
N GLY A 96 -18.62 26.31 14.92
CA GLY A 96 -18.12 24.96 14.71
C GLY A 96 -18.08 24.10 15.97
N VAL A 97 -17.68 22.86 15.78
CA VAL A 97 -17.53 21.82 16.80
C VAL A 97 -16.17 21.16 16.61
N THR A 98 -15.43 20.96 17.71
CA THR A 98 -14.27 20.06 17.74
C THR A 98 -14.48 18.94 18.74
N LEU A 99 -14.11 17.72 18.33
CA LEU A 99 -13.91 16.57 19.20
C LEU A 99 -12.41 16.41 19.47
N THR A 100 -11.98 16.68 20.71
CA THR A 100 -10.59 16.52 21.13
C THR A 100 -10.43 15.25 21.95
N ILE A 101 -9.43 14.42 21.62
CA ILE A 101 -9.12 13.14 22.26
C ILE A 101 -7.66 13.16 22.71
N LEU A 102 -7.39 12.72 23.93
CA LEU A 102 -6.03 12.56 24.47
C LEU A 102 -5.64 11.09 24.46
N MET A 103 -4.51 10.80 23.84
CA MET A 103 -3.92 9.47 23.71
C MET A 103 -2.53 9.48 24.34
N GLU A 104 -2.43 9.07 25.61
CA GLU A 104 -1.16 9.07 26.33
C GLU A 104 -0.28 7.89 25.89
N PRO A 105 1.02 8.09 25.66
CA PRO A 105 1.93 7.01 25.28
C PRO A 105 2.12 6.02 26.44
N LEU A 106 1.88 4.74 26.18
CA LEU A 106 2.08 3.65 27.15
C LEU A 106 3.55 3.20 27.20
N ASP A 107 4.19 3.10 26.04
CA ASP A 107 5.60 2.71 25.91
C ASP A 107 6.22 3.38 24.67
N VAL A 108 7.31 4.12 24.92
CA VAL A 108 8.06 4.90 23.91
C VAL A 108 8.79 4.03 22.88
N GLU A 109 8.97 2.73 23.12
CA GLU A 109 9.60 1.80 22.16
C GLU A 109 8.58 1.14 21.24
N THR A 110 7.32 1.04 21.67
CA THR A 110 6.26 0.34 20.91
C THR A 110 5.29 1.28 20.20
N TYR A 111 5.41 2.61 20.44
CA TYR A 111 4.49 3.62 19.89
C TYR A 111 3.02 3.26 20.16
N THR A 112 2.75 2.70 21.34
CA THR A 112 1.39 2.35 21.78
C THR A 112 0.81 3.49 22.62
N TYR A 113 -0.47 3.76 22.42
CA TYR A 113 -1.18 4.87 23.06
C TYR A 113 -2.49 4.40 23.66
N ALA A 114 -2.90 5.00 24.78
CA ALA A 114 -4.19 4.73 25.39
C ALA A 114 -4.85 6.02 25.87
N MET A 115 -6.17 6.06 25.79
CA MET A 115 -6.93 7.19 26.32
C MET A 115 -7.00 7.08 27.85
N PRO A 116 -6.75 8.16 28.60
CA PRO A 116 -6.85 8.11 30.05
C PRO A 116 -8.31 7.90 30.49
N THR A 117 -8.49 7.10 31.55
CA THR A 117 -9.81 6.71 32.10
C THR A 117 -10.67 7.89 32.59
N HIS A 118 -10.05 9.03 32.83
CA HIS A 118 -10.71 10.28 33.17
C HIS A 118 -10.14 11.38 32.28
N ASN A 119 -10.98 12.29 31.80
CA ASN A 119 -10.55 13.48 31.06
C ASN A 119 -9.80 13.15 29.74
N GLY A 120 -10.15 12.03 29.10
CA GLY A 120 -9.50 11.55 27.88
C GLY A 120 -10.11 12.04 26.57
N TRP A 121 -11.29 12.65 26.60
CA TRP A 121 -11.92 13.26 25.42
C TRP A 121 -12.86 14.39 25.84
N TYR A 122 -13.11 15.34 24.94
CA TYR A 122 -14.03 16.46 25.17
C TYR A 122 -14.57 17.01 23.85
N VAL A 123 -15.79 17.54 23.90
CA VAL A 123 -16.42 18.21 22.76
C VAL A 123 -16.54 19.69 23.08
N TYR A 124 -15.91 20.53 22.27
CA TYR A 124 -16.06 21.98 22.32
C TYR A 124 -16.90 22.45 21.14
N ALA A 125 -17.83 23.37 21.38
CA ALA A 125 -18.62 23.98 20.32
C ALA A 125 -18.69 25.51 20.51
N ASN A 126 -18.71 26.21 19.38
CA ASN A 126 -19.01 27.63 19.32
C ASN A 126 -20.12 27.87 18.29
N LEU A 127 -21.20 28.51 18.71
CA LEU A 127 -22.34 28.79 17.87
C LEU A 127 -22.91 30.17 18.23
N SER A 128 -23.31 30.93 17.22
CA SER A 128 -23.98 32.21 17.47
C SER A 128 -25.35 31.99 18.13
N GLU A 129 -25.76 32.95 18.96
CA GLU A 129 -27.09 32.92 19.60
C GLU A 129 -28.24 32.85 18.59
N ALA A 130 -28.00 33.27 17.34
CA ALA A 130 -28.98 33.18 16.26
C ALA A 130 -29.23 31.75 15.78
N ARG A 131 -28.26 30.85 15.97
CA ARG A 131 -28.30 29.46 15.50
C ARG A 131 -28.50 28.44 16.61
N GLY A 132 -28.36 28.84 17.87
CA GLY A 132 -28.69 28.01 19.03
C GLY A 132 -27.73 28.22 20.20
N SER A 133 -27.77 27.31 21.16
CA SER A 133 -26.83 27.28 22.29
C SER A 133 -25.60 26.46 21.93
N SER A 134 -24.40 27.02 22.10
CA SER A 134 -23.13 26.27 21.98
C SER A 134 -23.08 25.08 22.94
N GLN A 135 -23.58 25.25 24.17
CA GLN A 135 -23.59 24.18 25.17
C GLN A 135 -24.53 23.03 24.77
N GLU A 136 -25.71 23.35 24.24
CA GLU A 136 -26.67 22.31 23.84
C GLU A 136 -26.17 21.53 22.61
N LEU A 137 -25.44 22.20 21.69
CA LEU A 137 -24.77 21.53 20.58
C LEU A 137 -23.63 20.62 21.08
N ALA A 138 -22.78 21.11 21.99
CA ALA A 138 -21.71 20.32 22.59
C ALA A 138 -22.26 19.11 23.36
N ASP A 139 -23.33 19.29 24.13
CA ASP A 139 -23.99 18.20 24.88
C ASP A 139 -24.59 17.16 23.91
N ALA A 140 -25.27 17.59 22.85
CA ALA A 140 -25.86 16.70 21.86
C ALA A 140 -24.81 15.85 21.14
N VAL A 141 -23.69 16.47 20.72
CA VAL A 141 -22.58 15.76 20.08
C VAL A 141 -21.88 14.84 21.09
N SER A 142 -21.65 15.31 22.32
CA SER A 142 -21.05 14.50 23.40
C SER A 142 -21.86 13.24 23.69
N ASP A 143 -23.19 13.37 23.81
CA ASP A 143 -24.10 12.24 24.02
C ASP A 143 -24.06 11.24 22.84
N ALA A 144 -23.90 11.72 21.61
CA ALA A 144 -23.82 10.89 20.41
C ALA A 144 -22.50 10.12 20.28
N VAL A 145 -21.37 10.74 20.65
CA VAL A 145 -20.05 10.11 20.55
C VAL A 145 -19.70 9.21 21.74
N ALA A 146 -20.30 9.46 22.92
CA ALA A 146 -20.00 8.73 24.16
C ALA A 146 -20.04 7.18 24.05
N PRO A 147 -20.95 6.53 23.28
CA PRO A 147 -20.94 5.08 23.11
C PRO A 147 -19.66 4.52 22.48
N TYR A 148 -18.91 5.34 21.75
CA TYR A 148 -17.66 4.98 21.07
C TYR A 148 -16.42 5.33 21.90
N MET A 149 -16.58 6.05 23.01
CA MET A 149 -15.49 6.47 23.91
C MET A 149 -15.27 5.50 25.08
N VAL A 150 -15.61 4.23 24.90
CA VAL A 150 -15.52 3.20 25.96
C VAL A 150 -14.09 2.72 26.15
N GLU A 151 -13.65 2.55 27.40
CA GLU A 151 -12.27 2.18 27.78
C GLU A 151 -11.71 0.98 26.97
N ARG A 152 -12.54 -0.04 26.70
CA ARG A 152 -12.12 -1.21 25.92
C ARG A 152 -11.61 -0.86 24.51
N ALA A 153 -12.18 0.16 23.89
CA ALA A 153 -11.81 0.57 22.54
C ALA A 153 -10.52 1.40 22.51
N TRP A 154 -10.10 1.97 23.65
CA TRP A 154 -9.02 2.94 23.73
C TRP A 154 -7.91 2.53 24.71
N ASN A 155 -7.75 1.22 24.93
CA ASN A 155 -6.83 0.66 25.92
C ASN A 155 -5.39 0.48 25.41
N GLY A 156 -5.13 0.75 24.13
CA GLY A 156 -3.82 0.62 23.48
C GLY A 156 -3.37 -0.82 23.19
N GLU A 157 -4.22 -1.83 23.46
CA GLU A 157 -3.92 -3.23 23.11
C GLU A 157 -4.15 -3.49 21.61
N ASP A 158 -5.10 -2.78 21.01
CA ASP A 158 -5.49 -2.89 19.61
C ASP A 158 -5.83 -1.50 19.06
N MET A 159 -4.87 -0.89 18.34
CA MET A 159 -5.06 0.42 17.73
C MET A 159 -6.11 0.40 16.61
N THR A 160 -6.40 -0.75 16.00
CA THR A 160 -7.47 -0.89 15.00
C THR A 160 -8.85 -0.78 15.65
N MET A 161 -9.02 -1.23 16.89
CA MET A 161 -10.24 -0.95 17.66
C MET A 161 -10.40 0.54 17.98
N SER A 162 -9.32 1.23 18.34
CA SER A 162 -9.33 2.69 18.55
C SER A 162 -9.69 3.43 17.26
N ALA A 163 -9.10 3.05 16.12
CA ALA A 163 -9.39 3.63 14.80
C ALA A 163 -10.85 3.41 14.37
N THR A 164 -11.39 2.20 14.63
CA THR A 164 -12.81 1.88 14.36
C THR A 164 -13.74 2.72 15.24
N ALA A 165 -13.42 2.86 16.53
CA ALA A 165 -14.19 3.66 17.46
C ALA A 165 -14.14 5.15 17.10
N LEU A 166 -12.98 5.66 16.66
CA LEU A 166 -12.82 7.02 16.16
C LEU A 166 -13.69 7.25 14.92
N THR A 167 -13.64 6.34 13.94
CA THR A 167 -14.47 6.40 12.72
C THR A 167 -15.97 6.53 13.07
N GLN A 168 -16.44 5.72 14.02
CA GLN A 168 -17.83 5.73 14.47
C GLN A 168 -18.18 6.98 15.28
N ALA A 169 -17.24 7.49 16.08
CA ALA A 169 -17.41 8.73 16.81
C ALA A 169 -17.52 9.93 15.85
N VAL A 170 -16.71 9.96 14.78
CA VAL A 170 -16.78 11.03 13.77
C VAL A 170 -18.10 11.00 13.00
N ASP A 171 -18.58 9.82 12.63
CA ASP A 171 -19.91 9.66 11.99
C ASP A 171 -21.03 10.15 12.94
N ALA A 172 -20.99 9.74 14.21
CA ALA A 172 -21.97 10.16 15.20
C ALA A 172 -21.92 11.67 15.47
N MET A 173 -20.73 12.27 15.49
CA MET A 173 -20.54 13.71 15.60
C MET A 173 -21.19 14.44 14.42
N ALA A 174 -20.91 13.99 13.19
CA ALA A 174 -21.46 14.56 11.97
C ALA A 174 -23.00 14.54 11.97
N VAL A 175 -23.59 13.38 12.27
CA VAL A 175 -25.05 13.20 12.33
C VAL A 175 -25.69 14.07 13.43
N ALA A 176 -25.09 14.11 14.62
CA ALA A 176 -25.62 14.91 15.73
C ALA A 176 -25.54 16.42 15.46
N ALA A 177 -24.44 16.88 14.86
CA ALA A 177 -24.29 18.27 14.46
C ALA A 177 -25.29 18.66 13.36
N GLU A 178 -25.48 17.80 12.35
CA GLU A 178 -26.48 18.00 11.31
C GLU A 178 -27.90 18.09 11.88
N ASP A 179 -28.31 17.11 12.70
CA ASP A 179 -29.66 17.07 13.28
C ASP A 179 -29.95 18.31 14.15
N TYR A 180 -28.98 18.73 14.96
CA TYR A 180 -29.10 19.93 15.77
C TYR A 180 -29.24 21.17 14.89
N ILE A 181 -28.35 21.37 13.92
CA ILE A 181 -28.38 22.56 13.06
C ILE A 181 -29.66 22.61 12.23
N LEU A 182 -30.11 21.50 11.64
CA LEU A 182 -31.35 21.47 10.86
C LEU A 182 -32.61 21.67 11.72
N THR A 183 -32.57 21.27 13.00
CA THR A 183 -33.67 21.49 13.95
C THR A 183 -33.80 22.95 14.36
N TYR A 184 -32.68 23.62 14.63
CA TYR A 184 -32.68 24.99 15.17
C TYR A 184 -32.46 26.08 14.10
N CYS A 185 -31.94 25.72 12.92
CA CYS A 185 -31.72 26.59 11.76
C CYS A 185 -32.14 25.90 10.44
N PRO A 186 -33.44 25.71 10.18
CA PRO A 186 -33.91 25.03 8.97
C PRO A 186 -33.58 25.84 7.69
N PRO A 187 -33.26 25.16 6.56
CA PRO A 187 -32.88 25.83 5.33
C PRO A 187 -34.00 26.75 4.84
N GLY A 188 -33.77 28.05 4.91
CA GLY A 188 -34.72 29.10 4.51
C GLY A 188 -34.78 30.35 5.40
N THR A 189 -33.98 30.47 6.46
CA THR A 189 -34.08 31.59 7.41
C THR A 189 -32.81 32.43 7.59
N SER A 190 -32.17 32.88 6.50
CA SER A 190 -31.31 34.08 6.42
C SER A 190 -30.64 34.08 5.05
N GLY A 191 -30.81 35.01 4.11
CA GLY A 191 -31.03 36.44 4.28
C GLY A 191 -29.73 37.20 4.07
N GLU A 192 -29.11 37.12 2.87
CA GLU A 192 -28.37 38.21 2.19
C GLU A 192 -27.66 37.68 0.91
N GLU A 193 -28.10 38.13 -0.25
CA GLU A 193 -27.27 38.12 -1.47
C GLU A 193 -26.30 39.29 -1.45
N PRO A 194 -25.18 39.19 -2.20
CA PRO A 194 -24.73 40.35 -2.96
C PRO A 194 -24.52 40.01 -4.44
N GLY A 195 -25.44 40.52 -5.27
CA GLY A 195 -25.09 41.37 -6.40
C GLY A 195 -24.80 40.68 -7.73
N THR A 196 -25.82 40.56 -8.58
CA THR A 196 -25.62 40.67 -10.03
C THR A 196 -26.57 41.68 -10.65
N GLU A 197 -25.99 42.63 -11.38
CA GLU A 197 -26.68 43.71 -12.08
C GLU A 197 -27.69 43.18 -13.11
N THR A 198 -28.93 43.61 -12.92
CA THR A 198 -29.87 44.14 -13.92
C THR A 198 -29.80 43.57 -15.35
N ALA A 199 -30.75 42.67 -15.66
CA ALA A 199 -31.42 42.66 -16.96
C ALA A 199 -32.92 42.39 -16.76
N GLU A 200 -33.74 43.35 -17.22
CA GLU A 200 -35.20 43.38 -17.10
C GLU A 200 -35.93 42.25 -17.89
N PRO A 201 -37.22 41.99 -17.58
CA PRO A 201 -37.83 40.68 -17.75
C PRO A 201 -38.51 40.48 -19.11
N SER A 202 -38.29 39.29 -19.70
CA SER A 202 -39.11 38.79 -20.80
C SER A 202 -40.16 37.80 -20.28
N LYS A 203 -41.43 38.18 -20.42
CA LYS A 203 -42.64 37.42 -20.09
C LYS A 203 -42.65 35.99 -20.68
N PRO A 204 -43.16 34.97 -19.96
CA PRO A 204 -43.11 33.57 -20.37
C PRO A 204 -44.21 33.20 -21.38
N PRO A 205 -43.98 32.26 -22.32
CA PRO A 205 -45.05 31.54 -22.98
C PRO A 205 -45.42 30.29 -22.16
N GLN A 206 -46.67 30.23 -21.73
CA GLN A 206 -47.34 29.00 -21.31
C GLN A 206 -47.56 28.09 -22.53
N VAL A 207 -47.29 26.79 -22.39
CA VAL A 207 -47.89 25.73 -23.24
C VAL A 207 -48.17 24.51 -22.33
N PRO A 208 -49.33 23.81 -22.50
CA PRO A 208 -49.95 22.98 -21.47
C PRO A 208 -49.58 21.49 -21.56
N ALA A 209 -49.84 20.76 -20.47
CA ALA A 209 -49.89 19.28 -20.44
C ALA A 209 -51.21 18.74 -21.05
N PRO A 210 -51.40 17.41 -21.19
CA PRO A 210 -50.57 16.39 -21.83
C PRO A 210 -51.38 15.60 -22.89
N THR A 211 -50.76 14.91 -23.87
CA THR A 211 -51.49 13.91 -24.68
C THR A 211 -50.56 12.83 -25.25
N GLU A 212 -50.85 11.59 -24.84
CA GLU A 212 -50.71 10.29 -25.53
C GLU A 212 -49.32 9.79 -25.99
N ASP A 213 -49.02 8.58 -25.51
CA ASP A 213 -47.94 7.68 -25.92
C ASP A 213 -47.77 7.55 -27.45
N PRO A 214 -46.54 7.31 -27.89
CA PRO A 214 -46.28 6.00 -28.49
C PRO A 214 -44.99 5.33 -27.99
N GLU A 215 -45.10 4.02 -27.81
CA GLU A 215 -44.04 3.04 -27.56
C GLU A 215 -42.75 3.31 -28.36
N ILE A 216 -41.65 3.51 -27.62
CA ILE A 216 -40.27 3.37 -28.11
C ILE A 216 -39.68 2.20 -27.31
N PRO A 217 -39.06 1.20 -27.98
CA PRO A 217 -38.76 -0.08 -27.33
C PRO A 217 -37.71 0.10 -26.25
N GLU A 218 -37.96 -0.53 -25.11
CA GLU A 218 -37.03 -0.67 -24.00
C GLU A 218 -35.71 -1.26 -24.51
N SER A 219 -34.71 -0.39 -24.64
CA SER A 219 -33.31 -0.80 -24.66
C SER A 219 -33.03 -1.40 -23.28
N PRO A 220 -32.43 -2.61 -23.20
CA PRO A 220 -32.27 -3.29 -21.92
C PRO A 220 -31.45 -2.40 -21.00
N GLU A 221 -31.92 -2.24 -19.77
CA GLU A 221 -31.15 -1.67 -18.67
C GLU A 221 -29.80 -2.39 -18.63
N GLN A 222 -28.73 -1.74 -19.12
CA GLN A 222 -27.38 -2.14 -18.79
C GLN A 222 -27.26 -1.95 -17.29
N GLY A 223 -27.27 -3.06 -16.55
CA GLY A 223 -26.91 -3.05 -15.15
C GLY A 223 -25.55 -2.37 -15.04
N SER A 224 -25.47 -1.30 -14.26
CA SER A 224 -24.22 -0.59 -14.00
C SER A 224 -23.20 -1.57 -13.40
N VAL A 225 -22.31 -2.11 -14.23
CA VAL A 225 -21.19 -2.94 -13.76
C VAL A 225 -20.25 -2.00 -13.01
N LYS A 226 -20.06 -2.25 -11.71
CA LYS A 226 -19.17 -1.45 -10.87
C LYS A 226 -17.73 -1.93 -11.06
N MET A 227 -16.79 -1.00 -11.25
CA MET A 227 -15.34 -1.25 -11.19
C MET A 227 -14.98 -1.86 -9.84
N GLN A 228 -14.47 -3.09 -9.86
CA GLN A 228 -14.06 -3.81 -8.65
C GLN A 228 -12.66 -4.42 -8.79
N TYR A 229 -12.23 -4.80 -9.99
CA TYR A 229 -10.95 -5.47 -10.21
C TYR A 229 -10.02 -4.72 -11.16
N ILE A 230 -10.58 -4.09 -12.20
CA ILE A 230 -9.87 -3.29 -13.20
C ILE A 230 -10.31 -1.83 -13.06
N PHE A 231 -9.41 -0.98 -12.57
CA PHE A 231 -9.64 0.44 -12.37
C PHE A 231 -9.05 1.22 -13.55
N ASP A 232 -9.84 1.49 -14.59
CA ASP A 232 -9.42 2.31 -15.73
C ASP A 232 -9.82 3.76 -15.51
N ILE A 233 -9.01 4.51 -14.75
CA ILE A 233 -9.29 5.92 -14.44
C ILE A 233 -8.78 6.86 -15.55
N SER A 234 -7.83 6.39 -16.35
CA SER A 234 -7.29 7.12 -17.52
C SER A 234 -8.13 6.98 -18.79
N ASP A 235 -9.24 6.24 -18.75
CA ASP A 235 -10.11 5.96 -19.91
C ASP A 235 -9.33 5.41 -21.14
N LEU A 236 -8.39 4.48 -20.90
CA LEU A 236 -7.52 3.91 -21.94
C LEU A 236 -8.11 2.68 -22.65
N LEU A 237 -9.12 2.04 -22.05
CA LEU A 237 -9.81 0.88 -22.60
C LEU A 237 -11.19 1.29 -23.15
N SER A 238 -11.65 0.63 -24.21
CA SER A 238 -13.07 0.70 -24.56
C SER A 238 -13.91 -0.01 -23.49
N TYR A 239 -15.21 0.33 -23.40
CA TYR A 239 -16.12 -0.31 -22.45
C TYR A 239 -16.14 -1.84 -22.62
N GLU A 240 -16.14 -2.34 -23.85
CA GLU A 240 -16.16 -3.78 -24.13
C GLU A 240 -14.86 -4.47 -23.68
N GLU A 241 -13.71 -3.84 -23.89
CA GLU A 241 -12.40 -4.35 -23.46
C GLU A 241 -12.31 -4.36 -21.93
N TRP A 242 -12.69 -3.26 -21.28
CA TRP A 242 -12.72 -3.15 -19.82
C TRP A 242 -13.67 -4.16 -19.19
N GLU A 243 -14.90 -4.32 -19.72
CA GLU A 243 -15.91 -5.26 -19.20
C GLU A 243 -15.41 -6.71 -19.30
N GLU A 244 -14.71 -7.07 -20.39
CA GLU A 244 -14.11 -8.40 -20.54
C GLU A 244 -12.98 -8.64 -19.53
N LEU A 245 -12.09 -7.66 -19.33
CA LEU A 245 -10.99 -7.76 -18.37
C LEU A 245 -11.50 -7.81 -16.92
N GLU A 246 -12.49 -6.99 -16.56
CA GLU A 246 -13.16 -6.97 -15.26
C GLU A 246 -13.79 -8.33 -14.95
N ALA A 247 -14.50 -8.92 -15.91
CA ALA A 247 -15.11 -10.24 -15.76
C ALA A 247 -14.05 -11.35 -15.59
N ARG A 248 -12.95 -11.30 -16.35
CA ARG A 248 -11.84 -12.26 -16.23
C ARG A 248 -11.14 -12.15 -14.88
N ALA A 249 -10.81 -10.93 -14.44
CA ALA A 249 -10.17 -10.70 -13.15
C ALA A 249 -11.06 -11.17 -11.98
N GLN A 250 -12.37 -10.91 -12.06
CA GLN A 250 -13.34 -11.43 -11.09
C GLN A 250 -13.37 -12.96 -11.05
N ASP A 251 -13.39 -13.63 -12.22
CA ASP A 251 -13.40 -15.09 -12.31
C ASP A 251 -12.13 -15.71 -11.70
N ILE A 252 -10.95 -15.24 -12.10
CA ILE A 252 -9.66 -15.67 -11.55
C ILE A 252 -9.64 -15.48 -10.03
N SER A 253 -10.03 -14.28 -9.56
CA SER A 253 -9.99 -13.95 -8.14
C SER A 253 -10.87 -14.86 -7.30
N ARG A 254 -12.08 -15.17 -7.79
CA ARG A 254 -13.01 -16.07 -7.10
C ARG A 254 -12.59 -17.53 -7.14
N ARG A 255 -12.02 -17.99 -8.26
CA ARG A 255 -11.58 -19.39 -8.40
C ARG A 255 -10.43 -19.72 -7.46
N HIS A 256 -9.49 -18.80 -7.32
CA HIS A 256 -8.28 -18.99 -6.52
C HIS A 256 -8.36 -18.42 -5.10
N ASN A 257 -9.47 -17.75 -4.75
CA ASN A 257 -9.62 -17.04 -3.47
C ASN A 257 -8.46 -16.06 -3.19
N CYS A 258 -7.96 -15.40 -4.24
CA CYS A 258 -6.85 -14.46 -4.20
C CYS A 258 -7.19 -13.30 -5.14
N GLY A 259 -7.31 -12.07 -4.64
CA GLY A 259 -7.73 -10.92 -5.43
C GLY A 259 -6.68 -10.53 -6.49
N VAL A 260 -7.07 -10.41 -7.75
CA VAL A 260 -6.21 -9.98 -8.86
C VAL A 260 -6.72 -8.66 -9.40
N TYR A 261 -5.91 -7.61 -9.24
CA TYR A 261 -6.30 -6.23 -9.54
C TYR A 261 -5.34 -5.56 -10.53
N PHE A 262 -5.86 -4.59 -11.27
CA PHE A 262 -5.07 -3.73 -12.15
C PHE A 262 -5.63 -2.30 -12.14
N ALA A 263 -4.77 -1.29 -12.08
CA ALA A 263 -5.17 0.12 -12.10
C ALA A 263 -4.38 0.92 -13.15
N LEU A 264 -5.10 1.69 -13.96
CA LEU A 264 -4.60 2.66 -14.94
C LEU A 264 -4.98 4.05 -14.45
N VAL A 265 -3.98 4.88 -14.18
CA VAL A 265 -4.18 6.26 -13.68
C VAL A 265 -3.33 7.26 -14.46
N ASP A 266 -3.80 8.49 -14.54
CA ASP A 266 -3.08 9.55 -15.24
C ASP A 266 -1.79 9.89 -14.48
N ASP A 267 -1.89 10.19 -13.19
CA ASP A 267 -0.76 10.43 -12.30
C ASP A 267 -1.01 9.70 -10.98
N TYR A 268 -0.09 8.84 -10.55
CA TYR A 268 -0.25 8.14 -9.28
C TYR A 268 -0.21 9.10 -8.08
N THR A 269 0.41 10.28 -8.21
CA THR A 269 0.53 11.25 -7.11
C THR A 269 -0.81 11.87 -6.72
N ASP A 270 -1.85 11.73 -7.55
CA ASP A 270 -3.22 12.12 -7.21
C ASP A 270 -3.88 11.17 -6.18
N TYR A 271 -3.28 10.00 -5.93
CA TYR A 271 -3.84 8.93 -5.09
C TYR A 271 -3.04 8.67 -3.81
N GLY A 272 -1.94 9.40 -3.61
CA GLY A 272 -1.11 9.24 -2.44
C GLY A 272 0.26 9.89 -2.58
N ASP A 273 0.90 10.07 -1.43
CA ASP A 273 2.25 10.61 -1.36
C ASP A 273 3.29 9.49 -1.34
N GLY A 274 4.44 9.78 -1.96
CA GLY A 274 5.61 8.91 -1.95
C GLY A 274 5.97 8.37 -3.34
N SER A 275 6.60 7.22 -3.37
CA SER A 275 6.91 6.49 -4.60
C SER A 275 5.68 5.78 -5.16
N VAL A 276 5.67 5.47 -6.46
CA VAL A 276 4.61 4.67 -7.10
C VAL A 276 4.35 3.34 -6.37
N TYR A 277 5.39 2.75 -5.76
CA TYR A 277 5.26 1.56 -4.92
C TYR A 277 4.48 1.83 -3.62
N GLU A 278 4.82 2.92 -2.92
CA GLU A 278 4.13 3.32 -1.69
C GLU A 278 2.67 3.65 -1.98
N VAL A 279 2.38 4.36 -3.07
CA VAL A 279 0.99 4.64 -3.49
C VAL A 279 0.24 3.36 -3.87
N THR A 280 0.89 2.40 -4.53
CA THR A 280 0.25 1.11 -4.86
C THR A 280 -0.05 0.28 -3.61
N TRP A 281 0.87 0.31 -2.63
CA TRP A 281 0.64 -0.27 -1.31
C TRP A 281 -0.53 0.42 -0.60
N GLN A 282 -0.59 1.75 -0.64
CA GLN A 282 -1.67 2.55 -0.05
C GLN A 282 -3.00 2.24 -0.73
N LEU A 283 -3.02 2.13 -2.06
CA LEU A 283 -4.22 1.78 -2.81
C LEU A 283 -4.74 0.38 -2.44
N TYR A 284 -3.84 -0.60 -2.32
CA TYR A 284 -4.21 -1.97 -1.93
C TYR A 284 -4.80 -2.03 -0.53
N HIS A 285 -4.13 -1.44 0.45
CA HIS A 285 -4.59 -1.48 1.84
C HIS A 285 -5.79 -0.58 2.06
N GLY A 286 -5.73 0.63 1.50
CA GLY A 286 -6.75 1.66 1.55
C GLY A 286 -8.06 1.17 0.97
N SER A 287 -8.05 0.55 -0.22
CA SER A 287 -9.28 0.02 -0.84
C SER A 287 -9.72 -1.35 -0.32
N GLU A 288 -9.12 -1.82 0.79
CA GLU A 288 -9.36 -3.15 1.37
C GLU A 288 -9.26 -4.32 0.36
N LEU A 289 -8.35 -4.20 -0.60
CA LEU A 289 -8.17 -5.21 -1.64
C LEU A 289 -7.64 -6.53 -1.07
N GLY A 290 -7.91 -7.61 -1.79
CA GLY A 290 -7.58 -8.96 -1.39
C GLY A 290 -8.80 -9.80 -1.06
N MET A 291 -8.61 -11.10 -0.97
CA MET A 291 -9.66 -12.10 -0.74
C MET A 291 -9.36 -12.91 0.53
N GLY A 292 -10.41 -13.32 1.22
CA GLY A 292 -10.29 -14.14 2.43
C GLY A 292 -9.79 -13.37 3.66
N GLU A 293 -9.61 -14.09 4.76
CA GLU A 293 -9.21 -13.52 6.06
C GLU A 293 -7.78 -12.96 6.02
N SER A 294 -6.91 -13.57 5.21
CA SER A 294 -5.52 -13.15 5.01
C SER A 294 -5.37 -12.03 3.95
N ARG A 295 -6.49 -11.60 3.34
CA ARG A 295 -6.53 -10.61 2.25
C ARG A 295 -5.55 -10.93 1.12
N ASP A 296 -5.50 -12.19 0.70
CA ASP A 296 -4.64 -12.64 -0.38
C ASP A 296 -4.95 -11.90 -1.68
N GLY A 297 -3.93 -11.30 -2.28
CA GLY A 297 -4.08 -10.62 -3.55
C GLY A 297 -2.82 -9.96 -4.10
N ILE A 298 -2.95 -9.53 -5.35
CA ILE A 298 -1.95 -8.84 -6.14
C ILE A 298 -2.60 -7.67 -6.88
N ILE A 299 -1.95 -6.51 -6.87
CA ILE A 299 -2.32 -5.35 -7.68
C ILE A 299 -1.13 -4.89 -8.51
N VAL A 300 -1.42 -4.44 -9.73
CA VAL A 300 -0.51 -3.64 -10.55
C VAL A 300 -1.12 -2.25 -10.76
N LEU A 301 -0.34 -1.19 -10.48
CA LEU A 301 -0.66 0.20 -10.79
C LEU A 301 0.23 0.67 -11.93
N LEU A 302 -0.39 1.36 -12.89
CA LEU A 302 0.26 1.97 -14.03
C LEU A 302 -0.10 3.46 -14.10
N SER A 303 0.92 4.33 -14.03
CA SER A 303 0.79 5.78 -14.08
C SER A 303 1.31 6.35 -15.40
N MET A 304 0.50 7.13 -16.10
CA MET A 304 0.81 7.64 -17.43
C MET A 304 1.78 8.83 -17.45
N ALA A 305 1.68 9.74 -16.48
CA ALA A 305 2.38 11.03 -16.46
C ALA A 305 3.90 10.90 -16.65
N GLU A 306 4.52 10.00 -15.88
CA GLU A 306 5.96 9.75 -15.90
C GLU A 306 6.30 8.29 -16.25
N ARG A 307 5.31 7.54 -16.77
CA ARG A 307 5.38 6.10 -17.09
C ARG A 307 5.96 5.26 -15.94
N ASP A 308 5.37 5.43 -14.76
CA ASP A 308 5.71 4.68 -13.55
C ASP A 308 4.78 3.47 -13.39
N TYR A 309 5.33 2.35 -12.94
CA TYR A 309 4.52 1.19 -12.54
C TYR A 309 4.95 0.69 -11.16
N ALA A 310 4.00 0.05 -10.46
CA ALA A 310 4.32 -0.81 -9.35
C ALA A 310 3.37 -2.01 -9.25
N MET A 311 3.90 -3.07 -8.67
CA MET A 311 3.21 -4.31 -8.38
C MET A 311 3.34 -4.56 -6.88
N PHE A 312 2.23 -4.90 -6.24
CA PHE A 312 2.18 -5.19 -4.82
C PHE A 312 1.40 -6.49 -4.57
N VAL A 313 1.95 -7.36 -3.74
CA VAL A 313 1.44 -8.68 -3.37
C VAL A 313 1.30 -8.74 -1.86
N TYR A 314 0.15 -9.21 -1.37
CA TYR A 314 -0.14 -9.30 0.05
C TYR A 314 -0.95 -10.56 0.37
N GLY A 315 -0.64 -11.17 1.52
CA GLY A 315 -1.27 -12.41 1.99
C GLY A 315 -0.38 -13.64 1.80
N GLU A 316 -0.52 -14.63 2.68
CA GLU A 316 0.37 -15.81 2.73
C GLU A 316 0.30 -16.65 1.45
N ASP A 317 -0.92 -16.90 0.94
CA ASP A 317 -1.13 -17.71 -0.27
C ASP A 317 -0.72 -16.92 -1.52
N ALA A 318 -0.99 -15.61 -1.53
CA ALA A 318 -0.55 -14.72 -2.61
C ALA A 318 0.98 -14.60 -2.67
N GLU A 319 1.67 -14.40 -1.54
CA GLU A 319 3.14 -14.34 -1.50
C GLU A 319 3.78 -15.69 -1.87
N TYR A 320 3.10 -16.80 -1.56
CA TYR A 320 3.54 -18.13 -1.98
C TYR A 320 3.45 -18.31 -3.51
N ALA A 321 2.34 -17.88 -4.12
CA ALA A 321 2.12 -17.95 -5.57
C ALA A 321 3.00 -16.95 -6.35
N PHE A 322 3.05 -15.71 -5.87
CA PHE A 322 3.77 -14.58 -6.45
C PHE A 322 5.05 -14.30 -5.65
N ASN A 323 5.89 -15.32 -5.49
CA ASN A 323 7.19 -15.14 -4.85
C ASN A 323 8.12 -14.22 -5.67
N GLU A 324 9.26 -13.82 -5.10
CA GLU A 324 10.24 -12.90 -5.72
C GLU A 324 10.55 -13.21 -7.20
N TYR A 325 10.69 -14.49 -7.56
CA TYR A 325 10.96 -14.89 -8.95
C TYR A 325 9.70 -14.85 -9.83
N GLY A 326 8.53 -15.21 -9.28
CA GLY A 326 7.25 -15.02 -9.96
C GLY A 326 7.02 -13.55 -10.29
N GLN A 327 7.30 -12.64 -9.35
CA GLN A 327 7.17 -11.20 -9.58
C GLN A 327 8.12 -10.70 -10.69
N GLU A 328 9.38 -11.18 -10.73
CA GLU A 328 10.31 -10.84 -11.82
C GLU A 328 9.78 -11.30 -13.19
N GLN A 329 9.22 -12.52 -13.27
CA GLN A 329 8.64 -13.03 -14.52
C GLN A 329 7.32 -12.36 -14.92
N LEU A 330 6.50 -11.95 -13.94
CA LEU A 330 5.29 -11.16 -14.18
C LEU A 330 5.62 -9.78 -14.73
N GLU A 331 6.63 -9.12 -14.14
CA GLU A 331 7.16 -7.85 -14.62
C GLU A 331 7.57 -7.95 -16.09
N GLU A 332 8.34 -8.96 -16.49
CA GLU A 332 8.69 -9.20 -17.89
C GLU A 332 7.46 -9.41 -18.78
N ALA A 333 6.45 -10.15 -18.28
CA ALA A 333 5.28 -10.53 -19.07
C ALA A 333 4.36 -9.34 -19.39
N PHE A 334 4.19 -8.37 -18.48
CA PHE A 334 3.36 -7.20 -18.76
C PHE A 334 4.15 -6.01 -19.32
N LEU A 335 5.45 -5.87 -19.00
CA LEU A 335 6.25 -4.73 -19.48
C LEU A 335 6.63 -4.84 -20.96
N ASP A 336 6.79 -6.06 -21.51
CA ASP A 336 7.16 -6.25 -22.92
C ASP A 336 6.09 -5.66 -23.87
N ASP A 337 4.82 -5.66 -23.48
CA ASP A 337 3.69 -5.23 -24.31
C ASP A 337 3.34 -3.73 -24.13
N PHE A 338 3.73 -3.09 -23.02
CA PHE A 338 3.45 -1.66 -22.76
C PHE A 338 4.26 -0.68 -23.63
N GLY A 339 5.26 -1.16 -24.36
CA GLY A 339 6.00 -0.35 -25.34
C GLY A 339 5.19 0.04 -26.57
N ASP A 340 4.12 -0.71 -26.88
CA ASP A 340 3.29 -0.55 -28.10
C ASP A 340 1.91 0.08 -27.82
N ASP A 341 1.66 0.57 -26.60
CA ASP A 341 0.38 1.10 -26.11
C ASP A 341 -0.81 0.11 -26.24
N ASP A 342 -0.54 -1.21 -26.23
CA ASP A 342 -1.56 -2.27 -26.23
C ASP A 342 -1.98 -2.62 -24.79
N TRP A 343 -2.81 -1.76 -24.19
CA TRP A 343 -3.26 -1.92 -22.79
C TRP A 343 -4.10 -3.19 -22.58
N TYR A 344 -5.02 -3.48 -23.50
CA TYR A 344 -5.88 -4.67 -23.41
C TYR A 344 -5.06 -5.97 -23.49
N GLY A 345 -4.11 -6.06 -24.44
CA GLY A 345 -3.22 -7.20 -24.58
C GLY A 345 -2.35 -7.40 -23.36
N SER A 346 -1.73 -6.33 -22.85
CA SER A 346 -0.87 -6.37 -21.67
C SER A 346 -1.61 -6.85 -20.42
N ILE A 347 -2.80 -6.28 -20.13
CA ILE A 347 -3.61 -6.70 -18.98
C ILE A 347 -4.11 -8.14 -19.17
N SER A 348 -4.48 -8.52 -20.40
CA SER A 348 -4.84 -9.91 -20.70
C SER A 348 -3.73 -10.90 -20.40
N HIS A 349 -2.48 -10.59 -20.77
CA HIS A 349 -1.32 -11.42 -20.50
C HIS A 349 -0.98 -11.48 -19.01
N TYR A 350 -1.10 -10.35 -18.31
CA TYR A 350 -1.00 -10.30 -16.85
C TYR A 350 -2.02 -11.23 -16.16
N LEU A 351 -3.30 -11.18 -16.56
CA LEU A 351 -4.34 -12.03 -15.98
C LEU A 351 -4.08 -13.52 -16.25
N ASP A 352 -3.65 -13.89 -17.46
CA ASP A 352 -3.31 -15.28 -17.80
C ASP A 352 -2.10 -15.79 -17.00
N ALA A 353 -1.10 -14.93 -16.77
CA ALA A 353 0.04 -15.25 -15.93
C ALA A 353 -0.37 -15.45 -14.46
N CYS A 354 -1.23 -14.57 -13.93
CA CYS A 354 -1.76 -14.70 -12.57
C CYS A 354 -2.52 -16.03 -12.39
N ASP A 355 -3.42 -16.36 -13.31
CA ASP A 355 -4.19 -17.62 -13.31
C ASP A 355 -3.25 -18.84 -13.31
N THR A 356 -2.21 -18.80 -14.14
CA THR A 356 -1.20 -19.85 -14.23
C THR A 356 -0.43 -20.00 -12.91
N TYR A 357 -0.05 -18.90 -12.27
CA TYR A 357 0.80 -18.91 -11.08
C TYR A 357 0.02 -19.38 -9.85
N LEU A 358 -1.22 -18.91 -9.71
CA LEU A 358 -2.13 -19.36 -8.66
C LEU A 358 -2.45 -20.86 -8.80
N THR A 359 -2.71 -21.33 -10.02
CA THR A 359 -2.90 -22.77 -10.29
C THR A 359 -1.67 -23.59 -9.89
N GLN A 360 -0.46 -23.15 -10.27
CA GLN A 360 0.78 -23.85 -9.90
C GLN A 360 1.02 -23.87 -8.39
N ALA A 361 0.67 -22.78 -7.70
CA ALA A 361 0.76 -22.68 -6.25
C ALA A 361 -0.18 -23.66 -5.54
N GLU A 362 -1.44 -23.77 -6.01
CA GLU A 362 -2.42 -24.75 -5.52
C GLU A 362 -1.97 -26.20 -5.73
N GLU A 363 -1.24 -26.47 -6.82
CA GLU A 363 -0.61 -27.77 -7.10
C GLU A 363 0.64 -28.04 -6.22
N GLY A 364 1.11 -27.03 -5.47
CA GLY A 364 2.28 -27.10 -4.58
C GLY A 364 3.62 -26.89 -5.27
N GLU A 365 3.62 -26.45 -6.53
CA GLU A 365 4.80 -26.17 -7.34
C GLU A 365 4.83 -24.70 -7.81
N PRO A 366 4.93 -23.71 -6.91
CA PRO A 366 4.94 -22.29 -7.30
C PRO A 366 6.13 -21.98 -8.21
N VAL A 367 5.97 -20.92 -9.01
CA VAL A 367 6.96 -20.48 -10.01
C VAL A 367 8.33 -20.31 -9.35
N ARG A 368 9.34 -21.01 -9.87
CA ARG A 368 10.70 -21.01 -9.30
C ARG A 368 11.74 -20.93 -10.40
N PRO A 369 12.90 -20.30 -10.12
CA PRO A 369 13.96 -20.24 -11.10
C PRO A 369 14.41 -21.66 -11.44
N ALA A 370 14.47 -21.96 -12.74
CA ALA A 370 14.89 -23.28 -13.19
C ALA A 370 16.24 -23.61 -12.55
N SER A 371 16.33 -24.70 -11.79
CA SER A 371 17.54 -25.00 -10.99
C SER A 371 18.72 -25.49 -11.84
N TRP A 372 18.49 -25.81 -13.11
CA TRP A 372 19.49 -26.38 -14.02
C TRP A 372 20.70 -25.47 -14.36
N PRO A 373 20.59 -24.12 -14.49
CA PRO A 373 21.74 -23.26 -14.77
C PRO A 373 22.70 -23.19 -13.57
N LYS A 374 22.17 -23.18 -12.33
CA LYS A 374 22.98 -23.25 -11.11
C LYS A 374 23.67 -24.60 -10.99
N ILE A 375 22.97 -25.70 -11.31
CA ILE A 375 23.57 -27.04 -11.37
C ILE A 375 24.67 -27.10 -12.43
N LEU A 376 24.49 -26.51 -13.60
CA LEU A 376 25.51 -26.44 -14.64
C LEU A 376 26.71 -25.57 -14.27
N MET A 377 26.48 -24.42 -13.62
CA MET A 377 27.56 -23.55 -13.15
C MET A 377 28.36 -24.23 -12.03
N ALA A 378 27.70 -24.84 -11.05
CA ALA A 378 28.35 -25.61 -10.00
C ALA A 378 29.14 -26.80 -10.57
N THR A 379 28.55 -27.52 -11.54
CA THR A 379 29.24 -28.59 -12.26
C THR A 379 30.41 -28.05 -13.06
N GLY A 380 30.27 -26.89 -13.71
CA GLY A 380 31.32 -26.21 -14.46
C GLY A 380 32.49 -25.78 -13.58
N ILE A 381 32.22 -25.20 -12.40
CA ILE A 381 33.24 -24.82 -11.41
C ILE A 381 33.93 -26.07 -10.86
N ALA A 382 33.17 -27.11 -10.52
CA ALA A 382 33.76 -28.38 -10.07
C ALA A 382 34.66 -29.01 -11.15
N CYS A 383 34.22 -28.99 -12.41
CA CYS A 383 35.01 -29.42 -13.56
C CYS A 383 36.24 -28.55 -13.79
N ALA A 384 36.17 -27.23 -13.57
CA ALA A 384 37.30 -26.32 -13.70
C ALA A 384 38.34 -26.55 -12.59
N VAL A 385 37.91 -26.76 -11.34
CA VAL A 385 38.79 -27.11 -10.22
C VAL A 385 39.43 -28.47 -10.44
N ALA A 386 38.66 -29.48 -10.82
CA ALA A 386 39.20 -30.80 -11.17
C ALA A 386 40.16 -30.72 -12.38
N GLY A 387 39.80 -29.96 -13.40
CA GLY A 387 40.60 -29.74 -14.61
C GLY A 387 41.92 -29.02 -14.33
N THR A 388 41.91 -28.01 -13.46
CA THR A 388 43.14 -27.29 -13.05
C THR A 388 44.07 -28.20 -12.25
N ILE A 389 43.56 -29.02 -11.33
CA ILE A 389 44.35 -30.01 -10.59
C ILE A 389 44.92 -31.06 -11.55
N CYS A 390 44.11 -31.63 -12.44
CA CYS A 390 44.54 -32.59 -13.46
C CYS A 390 45.60 -31.99 -14.40
N PHE A 391 45.43 -30.73 -14.81
CA PHE A 391 46.38 -30.02 -15.65
C PHE A 391 47.71 -29.75 -14.93
N MET A 392 47.69 -29.37 -13.65
CA MET A 392 48.90 -29.22 -12.84
C MET A 392 49.64 -30.56 -12.68
N LEU A 393 48.93 -31.66 -12.43
CA LEU A 393 49.51 -33.00 -12.36
C LEU A 393 50.10 -33.42 -13.72
N MET A 394 49.40 -33.16 -14.82
CA MET A 394 49.88 -33.45 -16.18
C MET A 394 51.12 -32.61 -16.53
N ARG A 395 51.17 -31.35 -16.08
CA ARG A 395 52.33 -30.45 -16.26
C ARG A 395 53.51 -30.79 -15.33
N SER A 396 53.21 -31.41 -14.17
CA SER A 396 54.19 -31.97 -13.23
C SER A 396 54.76 -33.31 -13.70
N MET A 397 54.17 -33.95 -14.71
CA MET A 397 54.82 -35.10 -15.33
C MET A 397 56.05 -34.59 -16.08
N LYS A 398 57.23 -34.78 -15.49
CA LYS A 398 58.47 -34.81 -16.26
C LYS A 398 58.23 -35.80 -17.38
N SER A 399 58.14 -35.32 -18.61
CA SER A 399 57.98 -36.17 -19.77
C SER A 399 59.16 -37.14 -19.79
N VAL A 400 58.90 -38.38 -19.37
CA VAL A 400 59.74 -39.49 -19.75
C VAL A 400 59.53 -39.57 -21.25
N ARG A 401 60.42 -38.91 -22.02
CA ARG A 401 60.56 -39.21 -23.44
C ARG A 401 60.65 -40.72 -23.53
N GLN A 402 59.80 -41.35 -24.34
CA GLN A 402 60.05 -42.73 -24.75
C GLN A 402 61.46 -42.75 -25.33
N LYS A 403 62.40 -43.33 -24.59
CA LYS A 403 63.66 -43.76 -25.17
C LYS A 403 63.30 -44.92 -26.09
N ALA A 404 63.62 -44.79 -27.37
CA ALA A 404 63.39 -45.81 -28.37
C ALA A 404 64.26 -47.08 -28.16
N GLU A 405 65.08 -47.13 -27.11
CA GLU A 405 66.02 -48.22 -26.88
C GLU A 405 66.06 -48.61 -25.39
N ALA A 406 65.80 -49.89 -25.14
CA ALA A 406 65.73 -50.54 -23.83
C ALA A 406 67.13 -50.97 -23.32
N ASP A 407 68.15 -50.13 -23.51
CA ASP A 407 69.55 -50.53 -23.30
C ASP A 407 70.06 -50.32 -21.86
N THR A 408 69.16 -50.15 -20.89
CA THR A 408 69.54 -49.92 -19.46
C THR A 408 68.99 -50.99 -18.52
N TYR A 409 68.29 -52.02 -19.02
CA TYR A 409 67.75 -53.12 -18.20
C TYR A 409 68.04 -54.53 -18.74
N LEU A 410 68.97 -54.68 -19.68
CA LEU A 410 69.51 -55.98 -20.06
C LEU A 410 70.88 -56.20 -19.41
N THR A 411 70.88 -56.44 -18.10
CA THR A 411 71.95 -57.24 -17.51
C THR A 411 71.71 -58.70 -17.88
N GLN A 412 72.72 -59.31 -18.48
CA GLN A 412 72.75 -60.71 -18.88
C GLN A 412 72.59 -61.60 -17.64
N GLY A 413 71.35 -62.01 -17.35
CA GLY A 413 71.05 -63.07 -16.40
C GLY A 413 70.43 -62.65 -15.06
N GLY A 414 69.29 -61.96 -15.05
CA GLY A 414 68.53 -61.90 -13.79
C GLY A 414 67.21 -61.14 -13.84
N LEU A 415 66.10 -61.87 -13.89
CA LEU A 415 64.98 -61.73 -12.94
C LEU A 415 63.99 -62.89 -13.16
N GLN A 416 63.98 -63.88 -12.25
CA GLN A 416 62.87 -64.85 -12.17
C GLN A 416 61.82 -64.29 -11.23
N LEU A 417 60.66 -63.93 -11.76
CA LEU A 417 59.48 -63.61 -10.96
C LEU A 417 58.82 -64.93 -10.57
N THR A 418 58.94 -65.34 -9.32
CA THR A 418 58.46 -66.66 -8.87
C THR A 418 57.08 -66.61 -8.20
N GLU A 419 56.63 -65.45 -7.71
CA GLU A 419 55.29 -65.31 -7.11
C GLU A 419 54.77 -63.88 -7.24
N GLN A 420 53.46 -63.76 -7.48
CA GLN A 420 52.71 -62.51 -7.52
C GLN A 420 51.51 -62.67 -6.58
N TYR A 421 51.43 -61.86 -5.52
CA TYR A 421 50.35 -61.91 -4.55
C TYR A 421 49.88 -60.48 -4.23
N ASP A 422 48.64 -60.15 -4.58
CA ASP A 422 48.00 -58.89 -4.21
C ASP A 422 47.10 -59.12 -2.99
N ARG A 423 47.38 -58.41 -1.89
CA ARG A 423 46.57 -58.45 -0.68
C ARG A 423 45.86 -57.11 -0.50
N TYR A 424 44.56 -57.10 -0.78
CA TYR A 424 43.68 -55.97 -0.50
C TYR A 424 43.56 -55.79 1.02
N THR A 425 44.08 -54.70 1.58
CA THR A 425 44.19 -54.56 3.04
C THR A 425 43.03 -53.78 3.65
N HIS A 426 42.59 -52.61 3.18
CA HIS A 426 41.41 -51.94 3.76
C HIS A 426 40.72 -50.93 2.81
N THR A 427 39.42 -50.74 3.01
CA THR A 427 38.63 -49.62 2.46
C THR A 427 38.10 -48.79 3.64
N THR A 428 38.42 -47.49 3.68
CA THR A 428 37.95 -46.58 4.73
C THR A 428 36.66 -45.89 4.26
N LYS A 429 35.56 -46.04 5.02
CA LYS A 429 34.32 -45.27 4.86
C LYS A 429 34.09 -44.44 6.13
N THR A 430 33.90 -43.14 5.98
CA THR A 430 33.53 -42.23 7.07
C THR A 430 32.09 -41.79 6.87
N ARG A 431 31.21 -42.02 7.87
CA ARG A 431 29.82 -41.55 7.88
C ARG A 431 29.58 -40.83 9.21
N THR A 432 29.38 -39.53 9.15
CA THR A 432 29.05 -38.70 10.32
C THR A 432 27.52 -38.64 10.46
N LYS A 433 27.02 -38.93 11.65
CA LYS A 433 25.61 -38.76 12.02
C LYS A 433 25.42 -37.30 12.42
N ILE A 434 24.47 -36.62 11.79
CA ILE A 434 24.01 -35.29 12.22
C ILE A 434 22.83 -35.55 13.17
N GLU A 435 22.96 -35.10 14.41
CA GLU A 435 21.88 -35.08 15.40
C GLU A 435 20.88 -33.99 15.02
N LYS A 436 19.59 -34.31 15.06
CA LYS A 436 18.52 -33.32 15.03
C LYS A 436 18.34 -32.83 16.46
N ASN A 437 18.60 -31.55 16.67
CA ASN A 437 18.02 -30.83 17.79
C ASN A 437 16.73 -30.20 17.29
N ASP A 438 15.65 -30.44 18.03
CA ASP A 438 14.43 -29.66 17.96
C ASP A 438 14.74 -28.26 18.52
N SER A 439 14.54 -27.25 17.68
CA SER A 439 14.36 -25.87 18.11
C SER A 439 13.01 -25.44 17.55
N GLY A 440 12.02 -25.33 18.44
CA GLY A 440 10.80 -24.60 18.13
C GLY A 440 11.18 -23.15 17.88
N SER A 441 10.83 -22.66 16.70
CA SER A 441 10.79 -21.24 16.39
C SER A 441 9.36 -20.77 16.62
N SER A 442 9.20 -19.89 17.59
CA SER A 442 8.06 -19.00 17.72
C SER A 442 7.86 -18.22 16.43
N HIS A 443 6.67 -18.32 15.83
CA HIS A 443 6.16 -17.33 14.90
C HIS A 443 6.03 -15.99 15.62
N SER A 444 6.59 -14.96 15.01
CA SER A 444 6.21 -13.57 15.19
C SER A 444 5.94 -13.07 13.78
N GLU A 445 4.66 -12.92 13.45
CA GLU A 445 4.19 -12.38 12.19
C GLU A 445 4.55 -10.88 12.12
N SER A 446 5.36 -10.52 11.14
CA SER A 446 5.51 -9.15 10.67
C SER A 446 4.97 -9.13 9.25
N GLY A 447 3.66 -8.90 9.11
CA GLY A 447 2.99 -8.83 7.82
C GLY A 447 3.39 -7.54 7.10
N GLY A 448 4.36 -7.63 6.20
CA GLY A 448 4.71 -6.56 5.27
C GLY A 448 4.78 -7.18 3.88
N GLY A 449 3.79 -6.88 3.04
CA GLY A 449 3.68 -7.45 1.70
C GLY A 449 4.93 -7.21 0.82
N SER A 450 5.01 -7.94 -0.29
CA SER A 450 6.14 -7.90 -1.21
C SER A 450 5.76 -7.29 -2.56
N GLY A 451 6.72 -6.83 -3.34
CA GLY A 451 6.41 -6.23 -4.64
C GLY A 451 7.59 -5.53 -5.30
N ARG A 452 7.33 -4.89 -6.45
CA ARG A 452 8.33 -4.30 -7.35
C ARG A 452 7.81 -3.01 -7.99
N SER A 453 8.69 -2.11 -8.40
CA SER A 453 8.31 -0.86 -9.07
C SER A 453 9.40 -0.36 -10.01
N GLY A 454 9.02 0.40 -11.03
CA GLY A 454 9.96 0.96 -12.00
C GLY A 454 9.30 1.84 -13.04
N LYS A 455 9.98 1.96 -14.19
CA LYS A 455 9.53 2.71 -15.36
C LYS A 455 9.21 1.76 -16.50
N PHE A 456 8.30 2.16 -17.40
CA PHE A 456 7.91 1.39 -18.59
C PHE A 456 7.82 2.26 -19.87
#